data_AF-A0A267G123-F1
#
_entry.id   AF-A0A267G123-F1
#
_cell.length_a   1.000
_cell.length_b   1.000
_cell.length_c   1.000
_cell.angle_alpha   90.00
_cell.angle_beta   90.00
_cell.angle_gamma   90.00
#
_symmetry.space_group_name_H-M   'P 1'
#
loop_
_entity.id
_entity.type
_entity.pdbx_description
1 polymer ?
#
loop_
_entity_poly.entity_id
_entity_poly.type
_entity_poly.pdbx_seq_one_letter_code
_entity_poly.pdbx_strand_id
1 'polypeptide(L)'
;MKRNIERTATPPDRQATYEADRVAEDDSTQQQQEQQAKNPGAVQRPRTALEVARSSGMFKDYLAGLDNLRSIVNDCENRLAQALNEFYGTTEKDEQMFNAFNIEVNKAFEACNSCLDKAGHQAIIVDGQAPIATLVNKLKEYRLAANPEDTQLLLQFWESFKLALEQLQTIADDYERRVLSKLRTGCLIASSGAMATAKSPLSKAYEAEAAAYSKELETVRTRVRLLCHSAGTHMRMELLGKASHTERVLINCNDDFYPILCVVPDLTVKLESMARIAYQWLDKDETYLFEVSRQLRDKRSETREMEQQLRAEREKHRLLLKSVKSAYLMCQNSKKRLREITQELKNLEEHIEHSARERRAKMDEKKQKKEMADFLDLSITQTKMNYALQLKRQRLMAQIQELEEFLRKVEQEISSLKTQIQTKTNERKSAEDLYQAQDSNFANMKTDLEGYTKKVQEMSNELRGVRQHLSHLESIQSLKTSPETVDTFYERPRSVKLAPSLMESINMKKRRLLKQSVKS
;
A
#
# COMPACT_ATOMS: atom_id res chain seq x y z
N MET A 1 18.24 -37.49 25.90
CA MET A 1 18.09 -36.06 25.55
C MET A 1 19.37 -35.58 24.86
N LYS A 2 19.27 -35.02 23.65
CA LYS A 2 20.21 -34.02 23.09
C LYS A 2 19.36 -33.08 22.23
N ARG A 3 19.54 -31.76 22.36
CA ARG A 3 18.94 -30.75 21.48
C ARG A 3 20.07 -30.08 20.70
N ASN A 4 20.03 -30.15 19.38
CA ASN A 4 20.82 -29.25 18.54
C ASN A 4 19.96 -28.03 18.17
N ILE A 5 20.65 -26.93 17.86
CA ILE A 5 20.05 -25.68 17.42
C ILE A 5 20.28 -25.58 15.91
N GLU A 6 19.21 -25.41 15.14
CA GLU A 6 19.30 -24.95 13.76
C GLU A 6 18.63 -23.59 13.61
N ARG A 7 19.31 -22.67 12.92
CA ARG A 7 18.76 -21.38 12.52
C ARG A 7 18.27 -21.50 11.09
N THR A 8 17.00 -21.19 10.84
CA THR A 8 16.52 -20.89 9.49
C THR A 8 16.24 -19.40 9.38
N ALA A 9 16.86 -18.75 8.40
CA ALA A 9 16.63 -17.34 8.10
C ALA A 9 15.48 -17.22 7.09
N THR A 10 14.53 -16.32 7.36
CA THR A 10 13.46 -15.97 6.42
C THR A 10 13.98 -15.03 5.32
N PRO A 11 13.81 -15.36 4.03
CA PRO A 11 13.99 -14.39 2.94
C PRO A 11 12.78 -13.44 2.86
N PRO A 12 12.95 -12.23 2.32
CA PRO A 12 11.89 -11.22 2.23
C PRO A 12 10.87 -11.49 1.12
N ASP A 13 9.80 -10.69 1.12
CA ASP A 13 8.55 -10.89 0.38
C ASP A 13 8.68 -11.18 -1.12
N ARG A 14 8.08 -12.30 -1.55
CA ARG A 14 7.84 -12.62 -2.97
C ARG A 14 6.40 -12.34 -3.43
N GLN A 15 5.52 -11.84 -2.56
CA GLN A 15 4.10 -11.67 -2.88
C GLN A 15 3.83 -10.51 -3.85
N ALA A 16 4.55 -9.39 -3.70
CA ALA A 16 4.29 -8.17 -4.48
C ALA A 16 4.55 -8.27 -6.00
N THR A 17 5.32 -9.25 -6.47
CA THR A 17 5.53 -9.48 -7.91
C THR A 17 4.44 -10.37 -8.52
N TYR A 18 3.97 -11.39 -7.78
CA TYR A 18 2.93 -12.32 -8.26
C TYR A 18 1.57 -11.67 -8.52
N GLU A 19 1.28 -10.53 -7.89
CA GLU A 19 0.07 -9.75 -8.16
C GLU A 19 0.17 -8.89 -9.43
N ALA A 20 1.38 -8.49 -9.83
CA ALA A 20 1.58 -7.66 -11.02
C ALA A 20 1.43 -8.48 -12.32
N ASP A 21 2.04 -9.67 -12.37
CA ASP A 21 2.00 -10.52 -13.57
C ASP A 21 0.57 -11.06 -13.84
N ARG A 22 -0.19 -11.38 -12.78
CA ARG A 22 -1.61 -11.77 -12.91
C ARG A 22 -2.46 -10.70 -13.59
N VAL A 23 -2.24 -9.42 -13.28
CA VAL A 23 -2.99 -8.31 -13.91
C VAL A 23 -2.67 -8.19 -15.40
N ALA A 24 -1.46 -8.58 -15.84
CA ALA A 24 -1.09 -8.61 -17.25
C ALA A 24 -1.67 -9.82 -18.01
N GLU A 25 -1.77 -10.99 -17.37
CA GLU A 25 -2.48 -12.16 -17.92
C GLU A 25 -4.01 -11.92 -17.99
N ASP A 26 -4.58 -11.20 -17.02
CA ASP A 26 -5.98 -10.76 -17.06
C ASP A 26 -6.24 -9.70 -18.14
N ASP A 27 -5.44 -8.63 -18.28
CA ASP A 27 -5.67 -7.61 -19.33
C ASP A 27 -5.48 -8.20 -20.76
N SER A 28 -4.68 -9.25 -20.93
CA SER A 28 -4.48 -9.92 -22.24
C SER A 28 -5.57 -10.94 -22.57
N THR A 29 -6.09 -11.70 -21.59
CA THR A 29 -7.28 -12.55 -21.79
C THR A 29 -8.56 -11.70 -21.94
N GLN A 30 -8.70 -10.59 -21.19
CA GLN A 30 -9.79 -9.63 -21.40
C GLN A 30 -9.73 -8.97 -22.77
N GLN A 31 -8.55 -8.67 -23.31
CA GLN A 31 -8.44 -8.14 -24.68
C GLN A 31 -8.88 -9.14 -25.75
N GLN A 32 -8.61 -10.45 -25.58
CA GLN A 32 -9.15 -11.47 -26.49
C GLN A 32 -10.69 -11.56 -26.40
N GLN A 33 -11.27 -11.46 -25.20
CA GLN A 33 -12.73 -11.42 -25.01
C GLN A 33 -13.36 -10.12 -25.56
N GLU A 34 -12.72 -8.96 -25.40
CA GLU A 34 -13.18 -7.69 -25.99
C GLU A 34 -13.08 -7.68 -27.52
N GLN A 35 -12.10 -8.37 -28.13
CA GLN A 35 -12.03 -8.50 -29.58
C GLN A 35 -13.15 -9.40 -30.12
N GLN A 36 -13.48 -10.50 -29.43
CA GLN A 36 -14.67 -11.31 -29.77
C GLN A 36 -15.97 -10.51 -29.59
N ALA A 37 -16.06 -9.64 -28.58
CA ALA A 37 -17.23 -8.79 -28.35
C ALA A 37 -17.44 -7.67 -29.39
N LYS A 38 -16.44 -7.35 -30.23
CA LYS A 38 -16.51 -6.28 -31.24
C LYS A 38 -17.07 -6.72 -32.60
N ASN A 39 -17.28 -8.02 -32.82
CA ASN A 39 -17.98 -8.54 -33.99
C ASN A 39 -19.38 -9.05 -33.61
N PRO A 40 -20.45 -8.22 -33.71
CA PRO A 40 -21.83 -8.70 -33.73
C PRO A 40 -22.20 -9.36 -35.07
N GLY A 41 -21.24 -10.03 -35.72
CA GLY A 41 -21.53 -10.99 -36.78
C GLY A 41 -22.42 -12.07 -36.18
N ALA A 42 -23.52 -12.39 -36.86
CA ALA A 42 -24.64 -13.09 -36.23
C ALA A 42 -24.26 -14.51 -35.75
N VAL A 43 -23.85 -14.61 -34.48
CA VAL A 43 -23.92 -15.85 -33.71
C VAL A 43 -25.40 -16.18 -33.59
N GLN A 44 -25.89 -16.89 -34.60
CA GLN A 44 -27.20 -17.54 -34.55
C GLN A 44 -27.15 -18.46 -33.33
N ARG A 45 -27.83 -18.05 -32.24
CA ARG A 45 -28.16 -18.97 -31.15
C ARG A 45 -28.72 -20.22 -31.84
N PRO A 46 -28.19 -21.43 -31.60
CA PRO A 46 -28.68 -22.63 -32.26
C PRO A 46 -30.16 -22.72 -31.93
N ARG A 47 -31.02 -22.42 -32.93
CA ARG A 47 -32.46 -22.34 -32.72
C ARG A 47 -32.88 -23.68 -32.17
N THR A 48 -33.44 -23.66 -30.96
CA THR A 48 -34.00 -24.89 -30.39
C THR A 48 -35.00 -25.46 -31.41
N ALA A 49 -35.11 -26.78 -31.55
CA ALA A 49 -36.02 -27.38 -32.54
C ALA A 49 -37.47 -26.88 -32.38
N LEU A 50 -37.81 -26.40 -31.19
CA LEU A 50 -39.08 -25.79 -30.80
C LEU A 50 -39.20 -24.30 -31.20
N GLU A 51 -38.10 -23.55 -31.34
CA GLU A 51 -38.08 -22.26 -32.05
C GLU A 51 -38.26 -22.44 -33.56
N VAL A 52 -37.67 -23.50 -34.14
CA VAL A 52 -37.94 -23.87 -35.53
C VAL A 52 -39.42 -24.20 -35.69
N ALA A 53 -39.94 -25.19 -34.98
CA ALA A 53 -41.34 -25.65 -35.06
C ALA A 53 -42.37 -24.53 -34.86
N ARG A 54 -42.15 -23.59 -33.92
CA ARG A 54 -43.05 -22.46 -33.67
C ARG A 54 -42.88 -21.31 -34.69
N SER A 55 -41.87 -21.36 -35.55
CA SER A 55 -41.67 -20.46 -36.70
C SER A 55 -42.04 -21.09 -38.05
N SER A 56 -42.31 -22.41 -38.11
CA SER A 56 -42.39 -23.19 -39.34
C SER A 56 -43.72 -23.93 -39.52
N GLY A 57 -44.84 -23.35 -39.07
CA GLY A 57 -46.19 -23.94 -39.22
C GLY A 57 -46.52 -25.06 -38.22
N MET A 58 -45.57 -25.97 -37.98
CA MET A 58 -45.71 -27.28 -37.29
C MET A 58 -46.69 -27.35 -36.10
N PHE A 59 -46.82 -26.32 -35.27
CA PHE A 59 -47.80 -26.30 -34.17
C PHE A 59 -49.25 -26.28 -34.68
N LYS A 60 -49.54 -25.45 -35.69
CA LYS A 60 -50.84 -25.39 -36.37
C LYS A 60 -51.10 -26.68 -37.15
N ASP A 61 -50.06 -27.20 -37.81
CA ASP A 61 -50.16 -28.42 -38.62
C ASP A 61 -50.40 -29.66 -37.74
N TYR A 62 -49.84 -29.69 -36.52
CA TYR A 62 -50.12 -30.73 -35.52
C TYR A 62 -51.54 -30.63 -34.96
N LEU A 63 -52.04 -29.42 -34.61
CA LEU A 63 -53.43 -29.26 -34.17
C LEU A 63 -54.43 -29.68 -35.26
N ALA A 64 -54.18 -29.28 -36.52
CA ALA A 64 -54.95 -29.80 -37.64
C ALA A 64 -54.82 -31.33 -37.78
N GLY A 65 -53.69 -31.91 -37.40
CA GLY A 65 -53.50 -33.37 -37.28
C GLY A 65 -54.39 -34.01 -36.21
N LEU A 66 -54.58 -33.37 -35.05
CA LEU A 66 -55.52 -33.81 -34.01
C LEU A 66 -56.97 -33.72 -34.48
N ASP A 67 -57.37 -32.64 -35.16
CA ASP A 67 -58.73 -32.50 -35.67
C ASP A 67 -59.04 -33.52 -36.79
N ASN A 68 -58.06 -33.82 -37.65
CA ASN A 68 -58.15 -34.93 -38.60
C ASN A 68 -58.26 -36.30 -37.89
N LEU A 69 -57.64 -36.48 -36.72
CA LEU A 69 -57.81 -37.68 -35.90
C LEU A 69 -59.20 -37.76 -35.25
N ARG A 70 -59.72 -36.65 -34.72
CA ARG A 70 -61.09 -36.54 -34.21
C ARG A 70 -62.12 -36.91 -35.29
N SER A 71 -61.94 -36.42 -36.52
CA SER A 71 -62.79 -36.81 -37.66
C SER A 71 -62.76 -38.32 -37.91
N ILE A 72 -61.58 -38.95 -37.87
CA ILE A 72 -61.44 -40.41 -38.09
C ILE A 72 -62.10 -41.23 -36.95
N VAL A 73 -62.03 -40.76 -35.69
CA VAL A 73 -62.73 -41.40 -34.57
C VAL A 73 -64.25 -41.29 -34.77
N ASN A 74 -64.75 -40.09 -35.08
CA ASN A 74 -66.15 -39.83 -35.39
C ASN A 74 -66.64 -40.66 -36.60
N ASP A 75 -65.83 -40.83 -37.66
CA ASP A 75 -66.17 -41.70 -38.80
C ASP A 75 -66.30 -43.18 -38.39
N CYS A 76 -65.47 -43.64 -37.43
CA CYS A 76 -65.60 -44.97 -36.84
C CYS A 76 -66.86 -45.11 -35.97
N GLU A 77 -67.21 -44.09 -35.17
CA GLU A 77 -68.44 -44.08 -34.36
C GLU A 77 -69.72 -44.03 -35.21
N ASN A 78 -69.73 -43.27 -36.29
CA ASN A 78 -70.86 -43.23 -37.23
C ASN A 78 -71.07 -44.59 -37.92
N ARG A 79 -69.98 -45.23 -38.37
CA ARG A 79 -70.03 -46.61 -38.90
C ARG A 79 -70.47 -47.64 -37.86
N LEU A 80 -70.13 -47.41 -36.60
CA LEU A 80 -70.48 -48.28 -35.48
C LEU A 80 -71.97 -48.17 -35.12
N ALA A 81 -72.51 -46.96 -35.09
CA ALA A 81 -73.93 -46.71 -34.97
C ALA A 81 -74.72 -47.29 -36.16
N GLN A 82 -74.20 -47.15 -37.39
CA GLN A 82 -74.77 -47.76 -38.59
C GLN A 82 -74.83 -49.29 -38.47
N ALA A 83 -73.73 -49.95 -38.11
CA ALA A 83 -73.67 -51.42 -37.96
C ALA A 83 -74.66 -51.95 -36.90
N LEU A 84 -74.81 -51.23 -35.78
CA LEU A 84 -75.80 -51.56 -34.74
C LEU A 84 -77.24 -51.42 -35.25
N ASN A 85 -77.53 -50.31 -35.93
CA ASN A 85 -78.86 -50.02 -36.48
C ASN A 85 -79.24 -50.99 -37.60
N GLU A 86 -78.29 -51.35 -38.49
CA GLU A 86 -78.48 -52.37 -39.54
C GLU A 86 -78.76 -53.76 -38.94
N PHE A 87 -78.08 -54.14 -37.85
CA PHE A 87 -78.32 -55.42 -37.18
C PHE A 87 -79.73 -55.53 -36.57
N TYR A 88 -80.22 -54.46 -35.95
CA TYR A 88 -81.55 -54.41 -35.32
C TYR A 88 -82.69 -53.96 -36.26
N GLY A 89 -82.38 -53.57 -37.50
CA GLY A 89 -83.37 -53.07 -38.47
C GLY A 89 -83.99 -51.71 -38.12
N THR A 90 -83.35 -50.90 -37.28
CA THR A 90 -83.84 -49.57 -36.87
C THR A 90 -83.11 -48.44 -37.61
N THR A 91 -83.66 -47.23 -37.59
CA THR A 91 -82.96 -46.02 -38.06
C THR A 91 -82.25 -45.27 -36.94
N GLU A 92 -82.64 -45.48 -35.69
CA GLU A 92 -82.13 -44.79 -34.50
C GLU A 92 -81.85 -45.77 -33.36
N LYS A 93 -81.05 -45.33 -32.37
CA LYS A 93 -80.78 -46.09 -31.14
C LYS A 93 -81.98 -46.04 -30.18
N ASP A 94 -82.94 -46.94 -30.38
CA ASP A 94 -83.99 -47.21 -29.40
C ASP A 94 -83.73 -48.54 -28.66
N GLU A 95 -83.35 -48.45 -27.38
CA GLU A 95 -83.14 -49.61 -26.53
C GLU A 95 -84.41 -50.47 -26.34
N GLN A 96 -85.61 -49.92 -26.55
CA GLN A 96 -86.87 -50.67 -26.48
C GLN A 96 -87.05 -51.56 -27.73
N MET A 97 -86.80 -51.01 -28.92
CA MET A 97 -86.80 -51.77 -30.18
C MET A 97 -85.74 -52.86 -30.19
N PHE A 98 -84.51 -52.56 -29.73
CA PHE A 98 -83.45 -53.57 -29.58
C PHE A 98 -83.84 -54.71 -28.63
N ASN A 99 -84.53 -54.38 -27.52
CA ASN A 99 -85.02 -55.38 -26.58
C ASN A 99 -86.20 -56.19 -27.13
N ALA A 100 -87.10 -55.58 -27.91
CA ALA A 100 -88.20 -56.27 -28.58
C ALA A 100 -87.69 -57.30 -29.60
N PHE A 101 -86.73 -56.91 -30.44
CA PHE A 101 -86.06 -57.81 -31.38
C PHE A 101 -85.39 -59.01 -30.68
N ASN A 102 -84.63 -58.76 -29.60
CA ASN A 102 -83.99 -59.84 -28.84
C ASN A 102 -85.03 -60.82 -28.24
N ILE A 103 -86.17 -60.32 -27.75
CA ILE A 103 -87.27 -61.15 -27.22
C ILE A 103 -87.94 -61.97 -28.34
N GLU A 104 -88.08 -61.43 -29.54
CA GLU A 104 -88.64 -62.12 -30.70
C GLU A 104 -87.73 -63.25 -31.18
N VAL A 105 -86.44 -62.96 -31.35
CA VAL A 105 -85.41 -63.96 -31.70
C VAL A 105 -85.27 -65.03 -30.60
N ASN A 106 -85.35 -64.67 -29.32
CA ASN A 106 -85.36 -65.64 -28.21
C ASN A 106 -86.52 -66.63 -28.33
N LYS A 107 -87.74 -66.15 -28.60
CA LYS A 107 -88.92 -67.02 -28.79
C LYS A 107 -88.76 -67.97 -29.98
N ALA A 108 -88.17 -67.50 -31.08
CA ALA A 108 -87.89 -68.37 -32.23
C ALA A 108 -86.86 -69.46 -31.87
N PHE A 109 -85.81 -69.14 -31.12
CA PHE A 109 -84.87 -70.15 -30.59
C PHE A 109 -85.57 -71.15 -29.64
N GLU A 110 -86.43 -70.68 -28.73
CA GLU A 110 -87.21 -71.52 -27.81
C GLU A 110 -88.18 -72.45 -28.56
N ALA A 111 -88.88 -71.95 -29.58
CA ALA A 111 -89.78 -72.73 -30.42
C ALA A 111 -89.01 -73.81 -31.21
N CYS A 112 -87.88 -73.43 -31.81
CA CYS A 112 -87.01 -74.33 -32.55
C CYS A 112 -86.42 -75.45 -31.66
N ASN A 113 -85.89 -75.14 -30.48
CA ASN A 113 -85.41 -76.18 -29.54
C ASN A 113 -86.57 -77.04 -28.99
N SER A 114 -87.73 -76.44 -28.73
CA SER A 114 -88.94 -77.18 -28.31
C SER A 114 -89.41 -78.21 -29.35
N CYS A 115 -89.18 -77.96 -30.65
CA CYS A 115 -89.48 -78.91 -31.71
C CYS A 115 -88.47 -80.08 -31.78
N LEU A 116 -87.19 -79.85 -31.45
CA LEU A 116 -86.22 -80.94 -31.29
C LEU A 116 -86.54 -81.82 -30.08
N ASP A 117 -86.82 -81.20 -28.93
CA ASP A 117 -87.08 -81.92 -27.68
C ASP A 117 -88.35 -82.79 -27.77
N LYS A 118 -89.44 -82.26 -28.33
CA LYS A 118 -90.68 -83.02 -28.64
C LYS A 118 -90.48 -84.18 -29.60
N ALA A 119 -89.41 -84.17 -30.40
CA ALA A 119 -89.02 -85.26 -31.30
C ALA A 119 -88.06 -86.28 -30.65
N GLY A 120 -87.69 -86.08 -29.38
CA GLY A 120 -86.70 -86.92 -28.67
C GLY A 120 -85.25 -86.60 -29.02
N HIS A 121 -84.97 -85.41 -29.58
CA HIS A 121 -83.62 -84.95 -29.88
C HIS A 121 -83.15 -83.92 -28.85
N GLN A 122 -81.90 -84.04 -28.40
CA GLN A 122 -81.31 -83.10 -27.45
C GLN A 122 -81.32 -81.66 -28.00
N ALA A 123 -81.88 -80.74 -27.22
CA ALA A 123 -81.86 -79.30 -27.45
C ALA A 123 -80.42 -78.77 -27.59
N ILE A 124 -80.25 -77.70 -28.38
CA ILE A 124 -78.94 -77.09 -28.66
C ILE A 124 -78.83 -75.77 -27.89
N ILE A 125 -77.85 -75.69 -26.98
CA ILE A 125 -77.41 -74.41 -26.40
C ILE A 125 -76.80 -73.59 -27.54
N VAL A 126 -77.24 -72.34 -27.73
CA VAL A 126 -76.77 -71.49 -28.84
C VAL A 126 -75.74 -70.51 -28.29
N ASP A 127 -74.57 -71.04 -27.94
CA ASP A 127 -73.46 -70.28 -27.36
C ASP A 127 -72.53 -69.66 -28.41
N GLY A 128 -72.92 -69.58 -29.67
CA GLY A 128 -72.02 -69.13 -30.73
C GLY A 128 -72.59 -69.26 -32.14
N GLN A 129 -71.74 -68.95 -33.12
CA GLN A 129 -72.05 -68.99 -34.54
C GLN A 129 -72.35 -70.43 -35.02
N ALA A 130 -71.45 -71.39 -34.78
CA ALA A 130 -71.64 -72.78 -35.24
C ALA A 130 -72.91 -73.49 -34.69
N PRO A 131 -73.33 -73.28 -33.42
CA PRO A 131 -74.61 -73.75 -32.90
C PRO A 131 -75.86 -73.35 -33.71
N ILE A 132 -75.98 -72.09 -34.19
CA ILE A 132 -77.16 -71.64 -34.96
C ILE A 132 -77.33 -72.49 -36.22
N ALA A 133 -76.25 -72.65 -36.99
CA ALA A 133 -76.26 -73.47 -38.20
C ALA A 133 -76.60 -74.94 -37.88
N THR A 134 -76.14 -75.46 -36.74
CA THR A 134 -76.42 -76.82 -36.29
C THR A 134 -77.90 -77.01 -35.95
N LEU A 135 -78.52 -76.05 -35.26
CA LEU A 135 -79.96 -76.05 -34.93
C LEU A 135 -80.83 -76.05 -36.20
N VAL A 136 -80.59 -75.10 -37.11
CA VAL A 136 -81.35 -74.98 -38.36
C VAL A 136 -81.15 -76.21 -39.27
N ASN A 137 -79.96 -76.81 -39.28
CA ASN A 137 -79.71 -78.01 -40.08
C ASN A 137 -80.43 -79.25 -39.51
N LYS A 138 -80.41 -79.50 -38.19
CA LYS A 138 -81.15 -80.63 -37.60
C LYS A 138 -82.67 -80.52 -37.82
N LEU A 139 -83.24 -79.33 -37.71
CA LEU A 139 -84.67 -79.11 -37.97
C LEU A 139 -85.05 -79.46 -39.42
N LYS A 140 -84.19 -79.10 -40.38
CA LYS A 140 -84.35 -79.47 -41.80
C LYS A 140 -84.15 -80.97 -42.06
N GLU A 141 -83.14 -81.58 -41.43
CA GLU A 141 -82.82 -83.01 -41.55
C GLU A 141 -83.98 -83.89 -41.07
N TYR A 142 -84.49 -83.62 -39.87
CA TYR A 142 -85.59 -84.38 -39.25
C TYR A 142 -86.99 -83.91 -39.71
N ARG A 143 -87.07 -82.93 -40.61
CA ARG A 143 -88.33 -82.35 -41.16
C ARG A 143 -89.31 -81.89 -40.09
N LEU A 144 -88.80 -81.30 -39.01
CA LEU A 144 -89.59 -80.94 -37.85
C LEU A 144 -90.35 -79.63 -38.07
N ALA A 145 -91.65 -79.64 -37.76
CA ALA A 145 -92.53 -78.49 -37.90
C ALA A 145 -92.37 -77.47 -36.75
N ALA A 146 -91.22 -76.80 -36.69
CA ALA A 146 -91.21 -75.40 -36.25
C ALA A 146 -91.99 -74.55 -37.27
N ASN A 147 -92.47 -73.35 -36.91
CA ASN A 147 -93.10 -72.51 -37.91
C ASN A 147 -92.05 -72.14 -38.99
N PRO A 148 -92.47 -72.03 -40.28
CA PRO A 148 -91.57 -71.56 -41.31
C PRO A 148 -91.08 -70.13 -41.01
N GLU A 149 -91.92 -69.32 -40.36
CA GLU A 149 -91.62 -67.97 -39.90
C GLU A 149 -90.50 -67.95 -38.85
N ASP A 150 -90.60 -68.74 -37.76
CA ASP A 150 -89.53 -68.87 -36.74
C ASP A 150 -88.19 -69.28 -37.38
N THR A 151 -88.24 -70.29 -38.27
CA THR A 151 -87.06 -70.84 -38.94
C THR A 151 -86.44 -69.83 -39.92
N GLN A 152 -87.26 -68.99 -40.55
CA GLN A 152 -86.83 -67.91 -41.43
C GLN A 152 -86.24 -66.73 -40.64
N LEU A 153 -86.83 -66.36 -39.49
CA LEU A 153 -86.31 -65.34 -38.60
C LEU A 153 -84.92 -65.72 -38.07
N LEU A 154 -84.71 -66.98 -37.63
CA LEU A 154 -83.38 -67.43 -37.21
C LEU A 154 -82.35 -67.43 -38.36
N LEU A 155 -82.77 -67.65 -39.60
CA LEU A 155 -81.89 -67.52 -40.78
C LEU A 155 -81.57 -66.06 -41.12
N GLN A 156 -82.50 -65.14 -40.94
CA GLN A 156 -82.26 -63.70 -41.12
C GLN A 156 -81.36 -63.15 -40.01
N PHE A 157 -81.65 -63.47 -38.75
CA PHE A 157 -80.78 -63.17 -37.60
C PHE A 157 -79.35 -63.68 -37.82
N TRP A 158 -79.20 -64.92 -38.33
CA TRP A 158 -77.92 -65.53 -38.66
C TRP A 158 -77.09 -64.75 -39.69
N GLU A 159 -77.73 -64.24 -40.74
CA GLU A 159 -77.08 -63.49 -41.80
C GLU A 159 -76.74 -62.06 -41.33
N SER A 160 -77.66 -61.38 -40.63
CA SER A 160 -77.40 -60.09 -39.97
C SER A 160 -76.29 -60.18 -38.92
N PHE A 161 -76.25 -61.25 -38.12
CA PHE A 161 -75.23 -61.47 -37.08
C PHE A 161 -73.83 -61.65 -37.67
N LYS A 162 -73.71 -62.40 -38.77
CA LYS A 162 -72.46 -62.51 -39.54
C LYS A 162 -72.01 -61.16 -40.07
N LEU A 163 -72.91 -60.45 -40.75
CA LEU A 163 -72.61 -59.14 -41.35
C LEU A 163 -72.15 -58.15 -40.28
N ALA A 164 -72.86 -58.09 -39.14
CA ALA A 164 -72.50 -57.26 -38.00
C ALA A 164 -71.13 -57.64 -37.42
N LEU A 165 -70.81 -58.93 -37.24
CA LEU A 165 -69.47 -59.34 -36.78
C LEU A 165 -68.36 -58.91 -37.75
N GLU A 166 -68.56 -59.11 -39.06
CA GLU A 166 -67.58 -58.72 -40.09
C GLU A 166 -67.41 -57.19 -40.18
N GLN A 167 -68.51 -56.42 -40.09
CA GLN A 167 -68.49 -54.97 -40.00
C GLN A 167 -67.76 -54.47 -38.74
N LEU A 168 -68.12 -54.99 -37.55
CA LEU A 168 -67.53 -54.60 -36.26
C LEU A 168 -66.04 -54.95 -36.19
N GLN A 169 -65.63 -56.12 -36.70
CA GLN A 169 -64.23 -56.49 -36.80
C GLN A 169 -63.47 -55.59 -37.79
N THR A 170 -64.09 -55.21 -38.91
CA THR A 170 -63.49 -54.26 -39.87
C THR A 170 -63.34 -52.86 -39.26
N ILE A 171 -64.32 -52.40 -38.47
CA ILE A 171 -64.24 -51.13 -37.72
C ILE A 171 -63.11 -51.19 -36.69
N ALA A 172 -62.98 -52.29 -35.93
CA ALA A 172 -61.90 -52.48 -34.96
C ALA A 172 -60.50 -52.43 -35.60
N ASP A 173 -60.33 -53.06 -36.75
CA ASP A 173 -59.06 -53.08 -37.48
C ASP A 173 -58.75 -51.73 -38.18
N ASP A 174 -59.76 -51.03 -38.71
CA ASP A 174 -59.60 -49.65 -39.20
C ASP A 174 -59.20 -48.70 -38.06
N TYR A 175 -59.84 -48.83 -36.89
CA TYR A 175 -59.54 -48.05 -35.70
C TYR A 175 -58.10 -48.25 -35.21
N GLU A 176 -57.63 -49.51 -35.19
CA GLU A 176 -56.24 -49.85 -34.90
C GLU A 176 -55.27 -49.20 -35.90
N ARG A 177 -55.54 -49.37 -37.21
CA ARG A 177 -54.65 -48.90 -38.27
C ARG A 177 -54.62 -47.38 -38.40
N ARG A 178 -55.75 -46.69 -38.20
CA ARG A 178 -55.90 -45.24 -38.44
C ARG A 178 -55.79 -44.38 -37.19
N VAL A 179 -56.26 -44.85 -36.04
CA VAL A 179 -56.27 -44.09 -34.77
C VAL A 179 -55.12 -44.54 -33.86
N LEU A 180 -55.07 -45.82 -33.47
CA LEU A 180 -54.10 -46.29 -32.47
C LEU A 180 -52.64 -46.19 -32.96
N SER A 181 -52.37 -46.47 -34.23
CA SER A 181 -51.02 -46.31 -34.81
C SER A 181 -50.54 -44.85 -34.78
N LYS A 182 -51.45 -43.90 -35.02
CA LYS A 182 -51.18 -42.47 -35.07
C LYS A 182 -51.06 -41.84 -33.68
N LEU A 183 -51.89 -42.25 -32.71
CA LEU A 183 -51.72 -41.81 -31.31
C LEU A 183 -50.36 -42.23 -30.74
N ARG A 184 -49.95 -43.48 -30.98
CA ARG A 184 -48.63 -44.00 -30.55
C ARG A 184 -47.46 -43.24 -31.17
N THR A 185 -47.56 -42.87 -32.46
CA THR A 185 -46.50 -42.10 -33.14
C THR A 185 -46.56 -40.60 -32.85
N GLY A 186 -47.75 -40.02 -32.64
CA GLY A 186 -47.93 -38.63 -32.19
C GLY A 186 -47.37 -38.41 -30.78
N CYS A 187 -47.62 -39.34 -29.87
CA CYS A 187 -47.04 -39.30 -28.52
C CYS A 187 -45.52 -39.46 -28.54
N LEU A 188 -44.95 -40.24 -29.48
CA LEU A 188 -43.50 -40.29 -29.71
C LEU A 188 -42.92 -38.95 -30.19
N ILE A 189 -43.66 -38.08 -30.89
CA ILE A 189 -43.16 -36.75 -31.26
C ILE A 189 -43.02 -35.86 -30.01
N ALA A 190 -43.92 -36.01 -29.03
CA ALA A 190 -43.82 -35.33 -27.74
C ALA A 190 -42.64 -35.82 -26.88
N SER A 191 -42.31 -37.13 -26.92
CA SER A 191 -41.28 -37.75 -26.05
C SER A 191 -39.92 -38.07 -26.71
N SER A 192 -39.78 -37.94 -28.04
CA SER A 192 -38.49 -38.07 -28.74
C SER A 192 -37.89 -36.74 -29.21
N GLY A 193 -38.69 -35.68 -29.26
CA GLY A 193 -38.24 -34.34 -29.62
C GLY A 193 -37.52 -33.60 -28.49
N ALA A 194 -37.12 -32.36 -28.76
CA ALA A 194 -36.46 -31.46 -27.80
C ALA A 194 -37.33 -31.02 -26.60
N MET A 195 -38.49 -31.65 -26.37
CA MET A 195 -39.22 -31.57 -25.10
C MET A 195 -38.64 -32.55 -24.07
N ALA A 196 -38.24 -33.78 -24.45
CA ALA A 196 -37.77 -34.79 -23.50
C ALA A 196 -36.40 -34.48 -22.88
N THR A 197 -35.58 -33.65 -23.53
CA THR A 197 -34.36 -33.10 -22.93
C THR A 197 -34.64 -32.11 -21.82
N ALA A 198 -35.80 -31.44 -21.83
CA ALA A 198 -36.31 -30.72 -20.68
C ALA A 198 -37.04 -31.71 -19.76
N LYS A 199 -36.40 -32.08 -18.64
CA LYS A 199 -37.00 -32.93 -17.58
C LYS A 199 -38.10 -32.22 -16.79
N SER A 200 -39.03 -31.57 -17.47
CA SER A 200 -40.18 -30.87 -16.89
C SER A 200 -41.09 -31.87 -16.16
N PRO A 201 -41.64 -31.52 -14.97
CA PRO A 201 -42.65 -32.36 -14.33
C PRO A 201 -43.91 -32.51 -15.20
N LEU A 202 -44.20 -31.53 -16.06
CA LEU A 202 -45.33 -31.55 -16.98
C LEU A 202 -45.25 -32.73 -17.97
N SER A 203 -44.10 -32.86 -18.66
CA SER A 203 -43.88 -33.89 -19.67
C SER A 203 -43.92 -35.30 -19.06
N LYS A 204 -43.41 -35.47 -17.84
CA LYS A 204 -43.49 -36.74 -17.11
C LYS A 204 -44.91 -37.13 -16.71
N ALA A 205 -45.74 -36.15 -16.32
CA ALA A 205 -47.14 -36.40 -16.00
C ALA A 205 -47.91 -36.85 -17.26
N TYR A 206 -47.74 -36.13 -18.36
CA TYR A 206 -48.30 -36.48 -19.67
C TYR A 206 -47.83 -37.86 -20.17
N GLU A 207 -46.54 -38.19 -20.06
CA GLU A 207 -46.00 -39.52 -20.42
C GLU A 207 -46.67 -40.65 -19.61
N ALA A 208 -46.98 -40.42 -18.32
CA ALA A 208 -47.67 -41.39 -17.48
C ALA A 208 -49.17 -41.53 -17.85
N GLU A 209 -49.86 -40.43 -18.16
CA GLU A 209 -51.25 -40.45 -18.61
C GLU A 209 -51.39 -41.13 -19.99
N ALA A 210 -50.54 -40.80 -20.96
CA ALA A 210 -50.53 -41.43 -22.28
C ALA A 210 -50.20 -42.94 -22.21
N ALA A 211 -49.31 -43.35 -21.30
CA ALA A 211 -49.04 -44.77 -21.04
C ALA A 211 -50.26 -45.50 -20.44
N ALA A 212 -51.05 -44.81 -19.59
CA ALA A 212 -52.30 -45.34 -19.05
C ALA A 212 -53.36 -45.52 -20.16
N TYR A 213 -53.60 -44.48 -20.98
CA TYR A 213 -54.55 -44.55 -22.11
C TYR A 213 -54.17 -45.66 -23.11
N SER A 214 -52.89 -45.77 -23.48
CA SER A 214 -52.43 -46.85 -24.38
C SER A 214 -52.68 -48.24 -23.78
N LYS A 215 -52.48 -48.43 -22.48
CA LYS A 215 -52.72 -49.71 -21.78
C LYS A 215 -54.21 -50.03 -21.68
N GLU A 216 -55.07 -49.04 -21.43
CA GLU A 216 -56.52 -49.23 -21.40
C GLU A 216 -57.04 -49.62 -22.79
N LEU A 217 -56.63 -48.90 -23.83
CA LEU A 217 -56.96 -49.21 -25.23
C LEU A 217 -56.49 -50.60 -25.66
N GLU A 218 -55.30 -51.06 -25.23
CA GLU A 218 -54.86 -52.44 -25.48
C GLU A 218 -55.70 -53.47 -24.74
N THR A 219 -56.14 -53.17 -23.52
CA THR A 219 -57.01 -54.05 -22.72
C THR A 219 -58.37 -54.22 -23.38
N VAL A 220 -59.01 -53.13 -23.84
CA VAL A 220 -60.30 -53.20 -24.53
C VAL A 220 -60.17 -53.86 -25.91
N ARG A 221 -59.18 -53.47 -26.71
CA ARG A 221 -58.87 -54.09 -28.02
C ARG A 221 -58.67 -55.60 -27.93
N THR A 222 -57.97 -56.06 -26.90
CA THR A 222 -57.74 -57.49 -26.67
C THR A 222 -59.05 -58.21 -26.35
N ARG A 223 -59.93 -57.60 -25.54
CA ARG A 223 -61.29 -58.14 -25.27
C ARG A 223 -62.16 -58.18 -26.52
N VAL A 224 -62.18 -57.13 -27.34
CA VAL A 224 -62.91 -57.09 -28.63
C VAL A 224 -62.46 -58.24 -29.53
N ARG A 225 -61.14 -58.39 -29.77
CA ARG A 225 -60.60 -59.46 -30.61
C ARG A 225 -60.91 -60.86 -30.10
N LEU A 226 -60.78 -61.08 -28.79
CA LEU A 226 -61.12 -62.37 -28.17
C LEU A 226 -62.62 -62.67 -28.28
N LEU A 227 -63.47 -61.65 -28.15
CA LEU A 227 -64.94 -61.78 -28.21
C LEU A 227 -65.41 -62.11 -29.63
N CYS A 228 -64.91 -61.40 -30.66
CA CYS A 228 -65.16 -61.74 -32.06
C CYS A 228 -64.72 -63.18 -32.38
N HIS A 229 -63.56 -63.62 -31.88
CA HIS A 229 -63.06 -64.97 -32.12
C HIS A 229 -63.87 -66.05 -31.37
N SER A 230 -64.30 -65.79 -30.13
CA SER A 230 -65.16 -66.73 -29.39
C SER A 230 -66.56 -66.83 -29.98
N ALA A 231 -67.12 -65.71 -30.48
CA ALA A 231 -68.44 -65.70 -31.11
C ALA A 231 -68.51 -66.65 -32.32
N GLY A 232 -67.42 -66.82 -33.07
CA GLY A 232 -67.33 -67.76 -34.19
C GLY A 232 -67.28 -69.24 -33.81
N THR A 233 -67.10 -69.57 -32.53
CA THR A 233 -66.91 -70.95 -32.05
C THR A 233 -67.79 -71.25 -30.84
N HIS A 234 -67.31 -70.98 -29.63
CA HIS A 234 -68.01 -71.07 -28.35
C HIS A 234 -67.75 -69.80 -27.52
N MET A 235 -68.81 -69.14 -27.04
CA MET A 235 -68.73 -67.84 -26.38
C MET A 235 -68.05 -67.92 -25.02
N ARG A 236 -67.08 -67.02 -24.80
CA ARG A 236 -66.44 -66.85 -23.50
C ARG A 236 -67.21 -65.83 -22.69
N MET A 237 -68.10 -66.32 -21.82
CA MET A 237 -68.94 -65.52 -20.93
C MET A 237 -68.18 -64.45 -20.13
N GLU A 238 -66.93 -64.74 -19.75
CA GLU A 238 -66.00 -63.82 -19.07
C GLU A 238 -65.69 -62.52 -19.85
N LEU A 239 -65.93 -62.50 -21.17
CA LEU A 239 -65.68 -61.34 -22.02
C LEU A 239 -66.88 -60.40 -22.10
N LEU A 240 -68.10 -60.88 -21.82
CA LEU A 240 -69.32 -60.09 -21.88
C LEU A 240 -69.32 -58.98 -20.80
N GLY A 241 -69.71 -57.77 -21.19
CA GLY A 241 -69.80 -56.63 -20.30
C GLY A 241 -71.07 -56.63 -19.44
N LYS A 242 -71.01 -55.89 -18.32
CA LYS A 242 -72.19 -55.44 -17.58
C LYS A 242 -72.61 -54.07 -18.14
N ALA A 243 -73.39 -54.10 -19.20
CA ALA A 243 -73.96 -52.91 -19.85
C ALA A 243 -75.48 -52.89 -19.62
N SER A 244 -76.10 -51.72 -19.72
CA SER A 244 -77.56 -51.57 -19.57
C SER A 244 -78.34 -52.52 -20.49
N HIS A 245 -77.82 -52.76 -21.69
CA HIS A 245 -78.41 -53.67 -22.65
C HIS A 245 -78.22 -55.15 -22.27
N THR A 246 -77.02 -55.59 -21.91
CA THR A 246 -76.77 -57.01 -21.56
C THR A 246 -77.54 -57.41 -20.30
N GLU A 247 -77.66 -56.52 -19.31
CA GLU A 247 -78.49 -56.76 -18.13
C GLU A 247 -79.99 -56.92 -18.48
N ARG A 248 -80.50 -56.23 -19.51
CA ARG A 248 -81.89 -56.42 -19.98
C ARG A 248 -82.08 -57.73 -20.75
N VAL A 249 -81.12 -58.14 -21.56
CA VAL A 249 -81.18 -59.44 -22.26
C VAL A 249 -81.16 -60.59 -21.24
N LEU A 250 -80.38 -60.48 -20.17
CA LEU A 250 -80.34 -61.47 -19.08
C LEU A 250 -81.67 -61.59 -18.31
N ILE A 251 -82.46 -60.52 -18.26
CA ILE A 251 -83.76 -60.51 -17.57
C ILE A 251 -84.91 -61.00 -18.49
N ASN A 252 -84.80 -60.77 -19.80
CA ASN A 252 -85.90 -60.96 -20.74
C ASN A 252 -85.76 -62.18 -21.68
N CYS A 253 -84.59 -62.81 -21.73
CA CYS A 253 -84.27 -63.93 -22.63
C CYS A 253 -83.75 -65.13 -21.83
N ASN A 254 -83.67 -66.28 -22.50
CA ASN A 254 -83.26 -67.56 -21.93
C ASN A 254 -81.72 -67.64 -21.76
N ASP A 255 -81.25 -68.22 -20.66
CA ASP A 255 -79.81 -68.42 -20.40
C ASP A 255 -79.10 -69.21 -21.53
N ASP A 256 -79.80 -70.14 -22.20
CA ASP A 256 -79.26 -70.95 -23.31
C ASP A 256 -78.97 -70.13 -24.59
N PHE A 257 -79.56 -68.92 -24.71
CA PHE A 257 -79.48 -68.05 -25.90
C PHE A 257 -78.97 -66.64 -25.57
N TYR A 258 -78.96 -66.25 -24.30
CA TYR A 258 -78.34 -65.02 -23.79
C TYR A 258 -76.94 -64.74 -24.35
N PRO A 259 -76.01 -65.71 -24.48
CA PRO A 259 -74.65 -65.44 -24.97
C PRO A 259 -74.63 -64.88 -26.39
N ILE A 260 -75.47 -65.41 -27.29
CA ILE A 260 -75.47 -65.04 -28.71
C ILE A 260 -76.21 -63.73 -28.97
N LEU A 261 -77.27 -63.45 -28.21
CA LEU A 261 -78.02 -62.19 -28.27
C LEU A 261 -77.19 -60.98 -27.78
N CYS A 262 -76.24 -61.21 -26.88
CA CYS A 262 -75.42 -60.14 -26.30
C CYS A 262 -74.20 -59.71 -27.14
N VAL A 263 -73.72 -60.51 -28.11
CA VAL A 263 -72.38 -60.30 -28.71
C VAL A 263 -72.27 -58.96 -29.46
N VAL A 264 -73.21 -58.67 -30.36
CA VAL A 264 -73.20 -57.45 -31.19
C VAL A 264 -73.31 -56.16 -30.35
N PRO A 265 -74.29 -56.00 -29.43
CA PRO A 265 -74.36 -54.80 -28.60
C PRO A 265 -73.18 -54.66 -27.63
N ASP A 266 -72.64 -55.76 -27.08
CA ASP A 266 -71.48 -55.71 -26.18
C ASP A 266 -70.15 -55.40 -26.90
N LEU A 267 -69.96 -55.92 -28.13
CA LEU A 267 -68.87 -55.48 -29.01
C LEU A 267 -68.99 -53.98 -29.33
N THR A 268 -70.21 -53.51 -29.57
CA THR A 268 -70.49 -52.11 -29.89
C THR A 268 -70.13 -51.18 -28.71
N VAL A 269 -70.61 -51.48 -27.50
CA VAL A 269 -70.25 -50.75 -26.27
C VAL A 269 -68.74 -50.78 -26.01
N LYS A 270 -68.05 -51.89 -26.32
CA LYS A 270 -66.58 -51.97 -26.22
C LYS A 270 -65.88 -51.05 -27.23
N LEU A 271 -66.34 -51.00 -28.48
CA LEU A 271 -65.76 -50.10 -29.51
C LEU A 271 -66.06 -48.62 -29.22
N GLU A 272 -67.25 -48.29 -28.71
CA GLU A 272 -67.58 -46.94 -28.20
C GLU A 272 -66.65 -46.55 -27.04
N SER A 273 -66.35 -47.49 -26.14
CA SER A 273 -65.39 -47.22 -25.07
C SER A 273 -63.96 -46.95 -25.60
N MET A 274 -63.55 -47.60 -26.70
CA MET A 274 -62.27 -47.30 -27.36
C MET A 274 -62.26 -45.89 -27.97
N ALA A 275 -63.33 -45.49 -28.66
CA ALA A 275 -63.49 -44.14 -29.23
C ALA A 275 -63.41 -43.07 -28.13
N ARG A 276 -64.17 -43.25 -27.05
CA ARG A 276 -64.15 -42.37 -25.86
C ARG A 276 -62.75 -42.19 -25.26
N ILE A 277 -61.97 -43.27 -25.12
CA ILE A 277 -60.60 -43.19 -24.59
C ILE A 277 -59.67 -42.44 -25.56
N ALA A 278 -59.85 -42.56 -26.88
CA ALA A 278 -59.06 -41.77 -27.84
C ALA A 278 -59.41 -40.28 -27.82
N TYR A 279 -60.68 -39.87 -27.64
CA TYR A 279 -60.98 -38.46 -27.43
C TYR A 279 -60.32 -37.91 -26.16
N GLN A 280 -60.40 -38.65 -25.05
CA GLN A 280 -59.72 -38.27 -23.81
C GLN A 280 -58.21 -38.13 -23.99
N TRP A 281 -57.58 -38.97 -24.81
CA TRP A 281 -56.17 -38.84 -25.18
C TRP A 281 -55.93 -37.63 -26.10
N LEU A 282 -56.70 -37.43 -27.17
CA LEU A 282 -56.57 -36.29 -28.10
C LEU A 282 -56.73 -34.93 -27.40
N ASP A 283 -57.66 -34.82 -26.46
CA ASP A 283 -57.88 -33.60 -25.66
C ASP A 283 -56.74 -33.37 -24.66
N LYS A 284 -56.08 -34.44 -24.20
CA LYS A 284 -54.87 -34.37 -23.37
C LYS A 284 -53.62 -33.98 -24.17
N ASP A 285 -53.48 -34.47 -25.40
CA ASP A 285 -52.42 -34.03 -26.33
C ASP A 285 -52.55 -32.53 -26.65
N GLU A 286 -53.77 -32.04 -26.91
CA GLU A 286 -54.04 -30.62 -27.15
C GLU A 286 -53.78 -29.74 -25.92
N THR A 287 -54.29 -30.13 -24.74
CA THR A 287 -54.09 -29.35 -23.50
C THR A 287 -52.62 -29.30 -23.09
N TYR A 288 -51.89 -30.42 -23.14
CA TYR A 288 -50.45 -30.47 -22.93
C TYR A 288 -49.69 -29.53 -23.88
N LEU A 289 -50.06 -29.50 -25.16
CA LEU A 289 -49.45 -28.60 -26.14
C LEU A 289 -49.69 -27.11 -25.85
N PHE A 290 -50.86 -26.74 -25.33
CA PHE A 290 -51.11 -25.37 -24.87
C PHE A 290 -50.33 -25.01 -23.60
N GLU A 291 -50.19 -25.94 -22.65
CA GLU A 291 -49.43 -25.76 -21.42
C GLU A 291 -47.92 -25.63 -21.68
N VAL A 292 -47.33 -26.49 -22.50
CA VAL A 292 -45.95 -26.32 -22.99
C VAL A 292 -45.80 -24.99 -23.73
N SER A 293 -46.76 -24.65 -24.61
CA SER A 293 -46.77 -23.38 -25.33
C SER A 293 -46.91 -22.15 -24.44
N ARG A 294 -47.44 -22.29 -23.22
CA ARG A 294 -47.48 -21.28 -22.15
C ARG A 294 -46.16 -21.23 -21.39
N GLN A 295 -45.68 -22.34 -20.83
CA GLN A 295 -44.38 -22.40 -20.12
C GLN A 295 -43.23 -21.83 -20.98
N LEU A 296 -43.23 -22.09 -22.29
CA LEU A 296 -42.27 -21.53 -23.24
C LEU A 296 -42.43 -20.02 -23.53
N ARG A 297 -43.62 -19.43 -23.34
CA ARG A 297 -43.79 -17.98 -23.38
C ARG A 297 -43.25 -17.38 -22.08
N ASP A 298 -43.67 -17.92 -20.95
CA ASP A 298 -43.33 -17.44 -19.61
C ASP A 298 -41.80 -17.46 -19.39
N LYS A 299 -41.14 -18.58 -19.70
CA LYS A 299 -39.67 -18.72 -19.67
C LYS A 299 -38.93 -17.82 -20.68
N ARG A 300 -39.56 -17.44 -21.80
CA ARG A 300 -38.98 -16.47 -22.75
C ARG A 300 -39.07 -15.03 -22.23
N SER A 301 -40.10 -14.67 -21.47
CA SER A 301 -40.15 -13.39 -20.71
C SER A 301 -39.03 -13.36 -19.66
N GLU A 302 -38.97 -14.36 -18.78
CA GLU A 302 -37.92 -14.49 -17.76
C GLU A 302 -36.50 -14.37 -18.36
N THR A 303 -36.25 -15.09 -19.47
CA THR A 303 -34.95 -15.05 -20.15
C THR A 303 -34.64 -13.66 -20.74
N ARG A 304 -35.65 -12.94 -21.27
CA ARG A 304 -35.48 -11.58 -21.78
C ARG A 304 -35.22 -10.57 -20.66
N GLU A 305 -35.90 -10.72 -19.53
CA GLU A 305 -35.71 -9.87 -18.34
C GLU A 305 -34.32 -10.09 -17.73
N MET A 306 -33.89 -11.34 -17.53
CA MET A 306 -32.52 -11.63 -17.11
C MET A 306 -31.47 -11.16 -18.12
N GLU A 307 -31.73 -11.25 -19.43
CA GLU A 307 -30.81 -10.72 -20.45
C GLU A 307 -30.73 -9.19 -20.42
N GLN A 308 -31.82 -8.48 -20.12
CA GLN A 308 -31.82 -7.02 -19.90
C GLN A 308 -31.07 -6.64 -18.62
N GLN A 309 -31.32 -7.34 -17.51
CA GLN A 309 -30.59 -7.14 -16.24
C GLN A 309 -29.09 -7.38 -16.42
N LEU A 310 -28.69 -8.48 -17.09
CA LEU A 310 -27.28 -8.79 -17.37
C LEU A 310 -26.61 -7.72 -18.24
N ARG A 311 -27.32 -7.11 -19.20
CA ARG A 311 -26.81 -5.97 -19.99
C ARG A 311 -26.60 -4.74 -19.10
N ALA A 312 -27.55 -4.42 -18.22
CA ALA A 312 -27.43 -3.30 -17.28
C ALA A 312 -26.28 -3.47 -16.29
N GLU A 313 -26.09 -4.66 -15.71
CA GLU A 313 -24.95 -4.94 -14.82
C GLU A 313 -23.60 -4.91 -15.57
N ARG A 314 -23.54 -5.40 -16.81
CA ARG A 314 -22.34 -5.26 -17.66
C ARG A 314 -22.00 -3.80 -17.96
N GLU A 315 -22.99 -2.94 -18.17
CA GLU A 315 -22.78 -1.50 -18.35
C GLU A 315 -22.28 -0.83 -17.07
N LYS A 316 -22.90 -1.11 -15.91
CA LYS A 316 -22.42 -0.64 -14.59
C LYS A 316 -20.97 -1.07 -14.34
N HIS A 317 -20.63 -2.33 -14.60
CA HIS A 317 -19.27 -2.86 -14.47
C HIS A 317 -18.28 -2.15 -15.40
N ARG A 318 -18.67 -1.87 -16.65
CA ARG A 318 -17.84 -1.10 -17.61
C ARG A 318 -17.60 0.34 -17.15
N LEU A 319 -18.59 0.99 -16.52
CA LEU A 319 -18.43 2.32 -15.95
C LEU A 319 -17.51 2.30 -14.72
N LEU A 320 -17.64 1.28 -13.85
CA LEU A 320 -16.79 1.10 -12.68
C LEU A 320 -15.32 0.78 -13.06
N LEU A 321 -15.09 -0.04 -14.09
CA LEU A 321 -13.74 -0.25 -14.64
C LEU A 321 -13.11 1.06 -15.13
N LYS A 322 -13.89 1.95 -15.77
CA LYS A 322 -13.39 3.26 -16.20
C LYS A 322 -13.03 4.17 -15.03
N SER A 323 -13.84 4.23 -13.98
CA SER A 323 -13.52 5.03 -12.80
C SER A 323 -12.33 4.47 -12.02
N VAL A 324 -12.19 3.14 -11.93
CA VAL A 324 -11.01 2.48 -11.33
C VAL A 324 -9.75 2.75 -12.14
N LYS A 325 -9.75 2.56 -13.47
CA LYS A 325 -8.57 2.86 -14.31
C LYS A 325 -8.20 4.37 -14.26
N SER A 326 -9.18 5.27 -14.11
CA SER A 326 -8.94 6.71 -13.87
C SER A 326 -8.33 7.01 -12.49
N ALA A 327 -8.90 6.47 -11.41
CA ALA A 327 -8.39 6.64 -10.05
C ALA A 327 -6.98 6.06 -9.88
N TYR A 328 -6.70 4.92 -10.52
CA TYR A 328 -5.36 4.32 -10.57
C TYR A 328 -4.34 5.24 -11.25
N LEU A 329 -4.70 5.87 -12.38
CA LEU A 329 -3.85 6.85 -13.06
C LEU A 329 -3.60 8.10 -12.22
N MET A 330 -4.63 8.61 -11.52
CA MET A 330 -4.47 9.71 -10.56
C MET A 330 -3.55 9.33 -9.39
N CYS A 331 -3.63 8.08 -8.90
CA CYS A 331 -2.75 7.56 -7.87
C CYS A 331 -1.29 7.46 -8.35
N GLN A 332 -1.04 6.94 -9.57
CA GLN A 332 0.30 6.91 -10.16
C GLN A 332 0.89 8.32 -10.33
N ASN A 333 0.10 9.27 -10.86
CA ASN A 333 0.52 10.66 -11.02
C ASN A 333 0.84 11.33 -9.67
N SER A 334 0.02 11.09 -8.65
CA SER A 334 0.26 11.55 -7.28
C SER A 334 1.54 10.95 -6.68
N LYS A 335 1.79 9.65 -6.92
CA LYS A 335 3.01 8.94 -6.49
C LYS A 335 4.26 9.41 -7.23
N LYS A 336 4.15 9.84 -8.49
CA LYS A 336 5.23 10.52 -9.24
C LYS A 336 5.53 11.90 -8.62
N ARG A 337 4.50 12.73 -8.43
CA ARG A 337 4.63 14.06 -7.83
C ARG A 337 5.18 14.04 -6.40
N LEU A 338 4.82 13.01 -5.62
CA LEU A 338 5.38 12.82 -4.27
C LEU A 338 6.89 12.56 -4.31
N ARG A 339 7.38 11.73 -5.24
CA ARG A 339 8.82 11.49 -5.44
C ARG A 339 9.55 12.76 -5.86
N GLU A 340 8.95 13.57 -6.73
CA GLU A 340 9.50 14.85 -7.18
C GLU A 340 9.66 15.81 -5.98
N ILE A 341 8.61 15.96 -5.16
CA ILE A 341 8.65 16.76 -3.92
C ILE A 341 9.68 16.20 -2.91
N THR A 342 9.80 14.87 -2.76
CA THR A 342 10.82 14.28 -1.87
C THR A 342 12.24 14.58 -2.35
N GLN A 343 12.49 14.59 -3.67
CA GLN A 343 13.79 14.94 -4.22
C GLN A 343 14.07 16.45 -4.10
N GLU A 344 13.07 17.31 -4.32
CA GLU A 344 13.17 18.76 -4.09
C GLU A 344 13.51 19.07 -2.62
N LEU A 345 12.85 18.43 -1.66
CA LEU A 345 13.15 18.56 -0.23
C LEU A 345 14.59 18.14 0.07
N LYS A 346 15.05 16.98 -0.42
CA LYS A 346 16.44 16.53 -0.23
C LYS A 346 17.47 17.51 -0.81
N ASN A 347 17.19 18.06 -2.00
CA ASN A 347 18.05 19.07 -2.62
C ASN A 347 18.11 20.36 -1.78
N LEU A 348 17.00 20.76 -1.15
CA LEU A 348 16.94 21.92 -0.26
C LEU A 348 17.66 21.66 1.06
N GLU A 349 17.56 20.46 1.64
CA GLU A 349 18.33 20.03 2.82
C GLU A 349 19.84 20.10 2.55
N GLU A 350 20.30 19.51 1.45
CA GLU A 350 21.71 19.57 1.02
C GLU A 350 22.19 21.01 0.80
N HIS A 351 21.34 21.88 0.27
CA HIS A 351 21.64 23.31 0.09
C HIS A 351 21.70 24.08 1.41
N ILE A 352 20.81 23.78 2.37
CA ILE A 352 20.83 24.35 3.73
C ILE A 352 22.12 23.93 4.46
N GLU A 353 22.52 22.66 4.36
CA GLU A 353 23.80 22.19 4.92
C GLU A 353 25.01 22.86 4.27
N HIS A 354 25.00 23.06 2.96
CA HIS A 354 26.06 23.75 2.25
C HIS A 354 26.18 25.21 2.70
N SER A 355 25.05 25.92 2.77
CA SER A 355 24.96 27.28 3.33
C SER A 355 25.39 27.35 4.79
N ALA A 356 25.12 26.33 5.60
CA ALA A 356 25.57 26.26 6.99
C ALA A 356 27.09 26.03 7.08
N ARG A 357 27.66 25.19 6.22
CA ARG A 357 29.12 24.97 6.10
C ARG A 357 29.84 26.25 5.65
N GLU A 358 29.34 26.93 4.62
CA GLU A 358 29.88 28.24 4.19
C GLU A 358 29.86 29.28 5.32
N ARG A 359 28.72 29.39 6.04
CA ARG A 359 28.59 30.37 7.14
C ARG A 359 29.55 30.10 8.29
N ARG A 360 29.86 28.83 8.59
CA ARG A 360 30.91 28.47 9.55
C ARG A 360 32.29 28.92 9.04
N ALA A 361 32.68 28.52 7.83
CA ALA A 361 33.97 28.91 7.24
C ALA A 361 34.18 30.44 7.20
N LYS A 362 33.15 31.21 6.81
CA LYS A 362 33.17 32.68 6.78
C LYS A 362 33.23 33.30 8.19
N MET A 363 32.70 32.64 9.21
CA MET A 363 32.85 33.04 10.62
C MET A 363 34.24 32.74 11.17
N ASP A 364 34.82 31.58 10.84
CA ASP A 364 36.18 31.20 11.24
C ASP A 364 37.23 32.09 10.57
N GLU A 365 37.06 32.41 9.29
CA GLU A 365 37.87 33.39 8.55
C GLU A 365 37.78 34.79 9.20
N LYS A 366 36.58 35.22 9.59
CA LYS A 366 36.38 36.49 10.31
C LYS A 366 37.07 36.50 11.68
N LYS A 367 37.07 35.36 12.40
CA LYS A 367 37.76 35.20 13.69
C LYS A 367 39.28 35.30 13.50
N GLN A 368 39.85 34.57 12.54
CA GLN A 368 41.27 34.66 12.19
C GLN A 368 41.67 36.09 11.78
N LYS A 369 40.88 36.76 10.93
CA LYS A 369 41.14 38.16 10.52
C LYS A 369 41.10 39.14 11.69
N LYS A 370 40.24 38.92 12.70
CA LYS A 370 40.28 39.71 13.94
C LYS A 370 41.54 39.43 14.75
N GLU A 371 41.90 38.16 14.93
CA GLU A 371 43.10 37.76 15.68
C GLU A 371 44.39 38.32 15.03
N MET A 372 44.44 38.38 13.70
CA MET A 372 45.50 39.07 12.96
C MET A 372 45.50 40.59 13.18
N ALA A 373 44.34 41.24 13.23
CA ALA A 373 44.23 42.68 13.50
C ALA A 373 44.67 43.01 14.94
N ASP A 374 44.18 42.25 15.93
CA ASP A 374 44.57 42.39 17.33
C ASP A 374 46.11 42.20 17.51
N PHE A 375 46.73 41.28 16.76
CA PHE A 375 48.18 41.08 16.72
C PHE A 375 48.95 42.23 16.04
N LEU A 376 48.40 42.81 14.96
CA LEU A 376 49.00 43.96 14.28
C LEU A 376 48.98 45.22 15.17
N ASP A 377 47.88 45.48 15.87
CA ASP A 377 47.79 46.61 16.82
C ASP A 377 48.78 46.46 17.99
N LEU A 378 48.97 45.24 18.51
CA LEU A 378 49.99 44.95 19.51
C LEU A 378 51.41 45.21 18.95
N SER A 379 51.67 44.77 17.71
CA SER A 379 52.96 44.95 17.03
C SER A 379 53.28 46.44 16.76
N ILE A 380 52.28 47.21 16.32
CA ILE A 380 52.37 48.67 16.14
C ILE A 380 52.64 49.36 17.48
N THR A 381 51.99 48.92 18.56
CA THR A 381 52.16 49.47 19.91
C THR A 381 53.58 49.22 20.45
N GLN A 382 54.10 47.99 20.30
CA GLN A 382 55.48 47.67 20.64
C GLN A 382 56.49 48.48 19.80
N THR A 383 56.22 48.65 18.50
CA THR A 383 57.07 49.45 17.60
C THR A 383 57.14 50.93 18.05
N LYS A 384 56.01 51.53 18.42
CA LYS A 384 55.96 52.89 18.98
C LYS A 384 56.72 53.00 20.30
N MET A 385 56.63 52.00 21.17
CA MET A 385 57.37 51.97 22.45
C MET A 385 58.90 51.88 22.21
N ASN A 386 59.33 51.01 21.29
CA ASN A 386 60.74 50.87 20.93
C ASN A 386 61.32 52.16 20.33
N TYR A 387 60.56 52.86 19.47
CA TYR A 387 60.97 54.17 18.93
C TYR A 387 61.15 55.21 20.04
N ALA A 388 60.24 55.27 21.02
CA ALA A 388 60.35 56.18 22.17
C ALA A 388 61.56 55.85 23.07
N LEU A 389 61.89 54.56 23.25
CA LEU A 389 63.10 54.13 23.95
C LEU A 389 64.38 54.48 23.17
N GLN A 390 64.37 54.36 21.85
CA GLN A 390 65.49 54.75 20.99
C GLN A 390 65.74 56.27 21.04
N LEU A 391 64.68 57.08 21.10
CA LEU A 391 64.79 58.53 21.31
C LEU A 391 65.39 58.88 22.68
N LYS A 392 65.00 58.17 23.75
CA LYS A 392 65.62 58.30 25.09
C LYS A 392 67.11 57.92 25.05
N ARG A 393 67.47 56.83 24.37
CA ARG A 393 68.86 56.41 24.19
C ARG A 393 69.69 57.48 23.49
N GLN A 394 69.18 58.10 22.42
CA GLN A 394 69.89 59.20 21.73
C GLN A 394 70.17 60.40 22.66
N ARG A 395 69.19 60.80 23.49
CA ARG A 395 69.40 61.87 24.49
C ARG A 395 70.47 61.52 25.53
N LEU A 396 70.46 60.28 26.04
CA LEU A 396 71.47 59.82 26.99
C LEU A 396 72.88 59.78 26.36
N MET A 397 73.01 59.38 25.09
CA MET A 397 74.29 59.43 24.37
C MET A 397 74.82 60.87 24.24
N ALA A 398 73.96 61.85 23.96
CA ALA A 398 74.36 63.26 23.91
C ALA A 398 74.83 63.78 25.28
N GLN A 399 74.13 63.43 26.35
CA GLN A 399 74.54 63.78 27.72
C GLN A 399 75.87 63.13 28.13
N ILE A 400 76.16 61.91 27.64
CA ILE A 400 77.47 61.28 27.83
C ILE A 400 78.56 62.08 27.09
N GLN A 401 78.31 62.54 25.86
CA GLN A 401 79.27 63.36 25.10
C GLN A 401 79.54 64.73 25.75
N GLU A 402 78.51 65.38 26.32
CA GLU A 402 78.68 66.60 27.12
C GLU A 402 79.55 66.35 28.36
N LEU A 403 79.38 65.21 29.04
CA LEU A 403 80.18 64.81 30.19
C LEU A 403 81.62 64.45 29.79
N GLU A 404 81.84 63.78 28.65
CA GLU A 404 83.17 63.48 28.10
C GLU A 404 83.94 64.76 27.73
N GLU A 405 83.28 65.75 27.13
CA GLU A 405 83.86 67.06 26.90
C GLU A 405 84.21 67.82 28.19
N PHE A 406 83.35 67.73 29.21
CA PHE A 406 83.61 68.33 30.51
C PHE A 406 84.83 67.68 31.18
N LEU A 407 84.92 66.34 31.16
CA LEU A 407 86.06 65.58 31.66
C LEU A 407 87.36 66.00 30.96
N ARG A 408 87.35 66.15 29.63
CA ARG A 408 88.49 66.66 28.85
C ARG A 408 88.95 68.05 29.27
N LYS A 409 88.02 68.95 29.63
CA LYS A 409 88.36 70.30 30.13
C LYS A 409 89.04 70.22 31.50
N VAL A 410 88.53 69.36 32.39
CA VAL A 410 89.16 69.07 33.70
C VAL A 410 90.55 68.43 33.54
N GLU A 411 90.75 67.51 32.59
CA GLU A 411 92.07 66.95 32.26
C GLU A 411 93.06 68.01 31.78
N GLN A 412 92.61 68.97 30.96
CA GLN A 412 93.42 70.11 30.53
C GLN A 412 93.80 71.02 31.70
N GLU A 413 92.85 71.35 32.58
CA GLU A 413 93.11 72.13 33.81
C GLU A 413 94.12 71.43 34.73
N ILE A 414 93.98 70.11 34.95
CA ILE A 414 94.93 69.30 35.71
C ILE A 414 96.33 69.31 35.06
N SER A 415 96.42 69.28 33.72
CA SER A 415 97.70 69.36 33.01
C SER A 415 98.38 70.73 33.16
N SER A 416 97.59 71.81 33.21
CA SER A 416 98.05 73.18 33.47
C SER A 416 98.53 73.35 34.90
N LEU A 417 97.77 72.86 35.89
CA LEU A 417 98.18 72.84 37.29
C LEU A 417 99.45 72.01 37.50
N LYS A 418 99.59 70.86 36.81
CA LYS A 418 100.80 70.03 36.88
C LYS A 418 102.04 70.75 36.33
N THR A 419 101.92 71.52 35.26
CA THR A 419 103.05 72.31 34.72
C THR A 419 103.38 73.53 35.60
N GLN A 420 102.39 74.18 36.23
CA GLN A 420 102.61 75.22 37.24
C GLN A 420 103.30 74.68 38.51
N ILE A 421 102.93 73.48 38.97
CA ILE A 421 103.62 72.80 40.08
C ILE A 421 105.06 72.46 39.69
N GLN A 422 105.30 72.01 38.44
CA GLN A 422 106.64 71.69 37.95
C GLN A 422 107.56 72.93 37.92
N THR A 423 107.08 74.09 37.44
CA THR A 423 107.87 75.33 37.46
C THR A 423 108.12 75.83 38.88
N LYS A 424 107.11 75.84 39.75
CA LYS A 424 107.27 76.20 41.17
C LYS A 424 108.22 75.26 41.93
N THR A 425 108.26 73.97 41.57
CA THR A 425 109.23 73.01 42.13
C THR A 425 110.67 73.30 41.68
N ASN A 426 110.87 73.74 40.43
CA ASN A 426 112.18 74.14 39.93
C ASN A 426 112.65 75.47 40.55
N GLU A 427 111.74 76.45 40.71
CA GLU A 427 112.01 77.68 41.47
C GLU A 427 112.45 77.37 42.91
N ARG A 428 111.76 76.43 43.58
CA ARG A 428 112.09 76.01 44.97
C ARG A 428 113.51 75.44 45.06
N LYS A 429 113.90 74.55 44.14
CA LYS A 429 115.26 73.98 44.10
C LYS A 429 116.32 75.06 43.94
N SER A 430 116.12 75.99 43.00
CA SER A 430 117.05 77.11 42.80
C SER A 430 117.20 78.00 44.05
N ALA A 431 116.19 78.07 44.91
CA ALA A 431 116.26 78.77 46.20
C ALA A 431 116.92 77.92 47.31
N GLU A 432 116.70 76.59 47.34
CA GLU A 432 117.41 75.66 48.22
C GLU A 432 118.93 75.66 47.96
N ASP A 433 119.33 75.63 46.68
CA ASP A 433 120.74 75.67 46.28
C ASP A 433 121.42 76.99 46.70
N LEU A 434 120.74 78.12 46.52
CA LEU A 434 121.20 79.44 46.97
C LEU A 434 121.27 79.55 48.50
N TYR A 435 120.34 78.93 49.23
CA TYR A 435 120.35 78.92 50.69
C TYR A 435 121.56 78.13 51.22
N GLN A 436 121.82 76.92 50.72
CA GLN A 436 122.97 76.11 51.16
C GLN A 436 124.32 76.81 50.88
N ALA A 437 124.41 77.55 49.77
CA ALA A 437 125.58 78.38 49.46
C ALA A 437 125.77 79.54 50.46
N GLN A 438 124.71 80.11 51.04
CA GLN A 438 124.84 81.12 52.11
C GLN A 438 125.12 80.50 53.48
N ASP A 439 124.45 79.40 53.83
CA ASP A 439 124.56 78.75 55.13
C ASP A 439 126.00 78.25 55.40
N SER A 440 126.65 77.67 54.39
CA SER A 440 128.07 77.29 54.45
C SER A 440 129.03 78.47 54.63
N ASN A 441 128.74 79.64 54.03
CA ASN A 441 129.51 80.86 54.24
C ASN A 441 129.32 81.43 55.67
N PHE A 442 128.09 81.40 56.20
CA PHE A 442 127.81 81.79 57.58
C PHE A 442 128.47 80.86 58.60
N ALA A 443 128.48 79.54 58.35
CA ALA A 443 129.17 78.57 59.18
C ALA A 443 130.67 78.89 59.30
N ASN A 444 131.34 79.16 58.17
CA ASN A 444 132.76 79.53 58.15
C ASN A 444 133.04 80.79 58.99
N MET A 445 132.29 81.88 58.77
CA MET A 445 132.45 83.15 59.51
C MET A 445 132.21 82.99 61.02
N LYS A 446 131.34 82.06 61.44
CA LYS A 446 131.08 81.76 62.86
C LYS A 446 132.31 81.15 63.54
N THR A 447 133.01 80.23 62.86
CA THR A 447 134.26 79.62 63.36
C THR A 447 135.35 80.67 63.62
N ASP A 448 135.53 81.63 62.71
CA ASP A 448 136.51 82.70 62.86
C ASP A 448 136.19 83.58 64.08
N LEU A 449 134.92 83.96 64.26
CA LEU A 449 134.44 84.74 65.41
C LEU A 449 134.66 84.01 66.75
N GLU A 450 134.42 82.71 66.81
CA GLU A 450 134.69 81.90 68.01
C GLU A 450 136.20 81.84 68.32
N GLY A 451 137.05 81.80 67.29
CA GLY A 451 138.51 81.91 67.40
C GLY A 451 138.99 83.24 67.98
N TYR A 452 138.45 84.37 67.51
CA TYR A 452 138.75 85.69 68.07
C TYR A 452 138.24 85.85 69.51
N THR A 453 137.06 85.30 69.81
CA THR A 453 136.43 85.41 71.14
C THR A 453 137.29 84.79 72.24
N LYS A 454 137.89 83.61 72.01
CA LYS A 454 138.82 82.99 72.96
C LYS A 454 140.02 83.89 73.30
N LYS A 455 140.66 84.50 72.29
CA LYS A 455 141.81 85.40 72.47
C LYS A 455 141.48 86.63 73.32
N VAL A 456 140.29 87.21 73.15
CA VAL A 456 139.81 88.33 73.99
C VAL A 456 139.59 87.88 75.43
N GLN A 457 139.05 86.68 75.63
CA GLN A 457 138.67 86.17 76.94
C GLN A 457 139.86 85.75 77.82
N GLU A 458 140.97 85.31 77.21
CA GLU A 458 142.21 85.00 77.93
C GLU A 458 142.97 86.26 78.38
N MET A 459 143.09 87.30 77.54
CA MET A 459 143.58 88.62 77.99
C MET A 459 142.72 89.20 79.14
N SER A 460 141.41 88.98 79.11
CA SER A 460 140.50 89.38 80.19
C SER A 460 140.73 88.61 81.51
N ASN A 461 141.20 87.36 81.43
CA ASN A 461 141.58 86.58 82.61
C ASN A 461 142.87 87.11 83.26
N GLU A 462 143.89 87.46 82.46
CA GLU A 462 145.13 88.09 82.94
C GLU A 462 144.82 89.44 83.62
N LEU A 463 144.03 90.29 82.96
CA LEU A 463 143.61 91.60 83.48
C LEU A 463 142.86 91.49 84.82
N ARG A 464 142.05 90.44 84.99
CA ARG A 464 141.31 90.18 86.24
C ARG A 464 142.24 89.78 87.39
N GLY A 465 143.30 89.02 87.12
CA GLY A 465 144.29 88.62 88.14
C GLY A 465 145.03 89.81 88.75
N VAL A 466 145.49 90.75 87.91
CA VAL A 466 146.12 92.00 88.35
C VAL A 466 145.17 92.82 89.22
N ARG A 467 143.87 92.86 88.87
CA ARG A 467 142.83 93.53 89.67
C ARG A 467 142.64 92.94 91.06
N GLN A 468 142.82 91.62 91.24
CA GLN A 468 142.71 90.98 92.56
C GLN A 468 143.93 91.27 93.44
N HIS A 469 145.14 91.42 92.87
CA HIS A 469 146.30 91.93 93.60
C HIS A 469 146.07 93.37 94.11
N LEU A 470 145.45 94.21 93.29
CA LEU A 470 145.20 95.61 93.62
C LEU A 470 144.15 95.75 94.75
N SER A 471 143.05 95.00 94.67
CA SER A 471 141.98 95.03 95.69
C SER A 471 142.43 94.56 97.09
N HIS A 472 143.45 93.69 97.18
CA HIS A 472 144.00 93.25 98.47
C HIS A 472 145.01 94.25 99.07
N LEU A 473 145.46 95.25 98.31
CA LEU A 473 146.23 96.38 98.83
C LEU A 473 145.29 97.51 99.31
N GLU A 474 144.16 97.71 98.63
CA GLU A 474 143.12 98.68 99.03
C GLU A 474 142.49 98.34 100.41
N SER A 475 142.35 97.05 100.75
CA SER A 475 141.92 96.61 102.08
C SER A 475 142.96 96.84 103.18
N ILE A 476 144.26 96.78 102.84
CA ILE A 476 145.37 97.09 103.76
C ILE A 476 145.43 98.59 104.09
N GLN A 477 144.99 99.46 103.17
CA GLN A 477 144.99 100.90 103.36
C GLN A 477 143.76 101.41 104.13
N SER A 478 142.57 100.88 103.87
CA SER A 478 141.29 101.39 104.43
C SER A 478 141.06 101.09 105.93
N LEU A 479 141.85 100.22 106.56
CA LEU A 479 141.91 100.06 108.02
C LEU A 479 143.16 100.70 108.67
N LYS A 480 143.75 101.69 108.00
CA LYS A 480 144.48 102.79 108.67
C LYS A 480 143.81 104.15 108.42
N THR A 481 142.55 104.22 108.86
CA THR A 481 141.77 105.44 109.15
C THR A 481 141.43 106.36 107.97
N SER A 482 140.48 107.27 108.21
CA SER A 482 140.38 108.55 107.47
C SER A 482 141.62 109.40 107.80
N PRO A 483 142.14 110.27 106.90
CA PRO A 483 141.64 110.68 105.56
C PRO A 483 142.40 109.96 104.41
N GLU A 484 142.35 110.27 103.11
CA GLU A 484 141.91 111.48 102.38
C GLU A 484 141.49 111.19 100.90
N THR A 485 141.15 112.27 100.18
CA THR A 485 140.50 112.51 98.87
C THR A 485 140.92 111.80 97.55
N VAL A 486 139.91 111.54 96.70
CA VAL A 486 139.74 111.95 95.25
C VAL A 486 140.54 111.28 94.09
N ASP A 487 139.88 111.28 92.92
CA ASP A 487 140.28 110.92 91.55
C ASP A 487 141.52 111.64 90.93
N THR A 488 141.82 111.27 89.65
CA THR A 488 142.69 111.90 88.61
C THR A 488 144.13 111.34 88.52
N PHE A 489 144.74 111.11 87.33
CA PHE A 489 144.97 112.05 86.21
C PHE A 489 145.05 111.42 84.77
N TYR A 490 145.26 112.28 83.75
CA TYR A 490 145.39 112.01 82.29
C TYR A 490 146.87 111.75 81.82
N GLU A 491 147.29 111.46 80.57
CA GLU A 491 147.11 112.08 79.22
C GLU A 491 147.56 111.12 78.05
N ARG A 492 146.95 111.07 76.83
CA ARG A 492 147.28 111.74 75.51
C ARG A 492 148.59 111.28 74.80
N PRO A 493 148.92 111.58 73.49
CA PRO A 493 148.41 112.64 72.57
C PRO A 493 148.23 112.35 71.02
N ARG A 494 147.44 113.21 70.34
CA ARG A 494 147.60 113.77 68.94
C ARG A 494 147.45 112.85 67.68
N SER A 495 147.08 113.35 66.47
CA SER A 495 146.64 114.69 65.96
C SER A 495 145.97 114.62 64.55
N VAL A 496 145.51 115.80 64.01
CA VAL A 496 144.98 116.10 62.64
C VAL A 496 143.47 115.80 62.46
N LYS A 497 142.58 116.50 61.70
CA LYS A 497 142.31 117.87 61.12
C LYS A 497 140.84 117.80 60.57
N LEU A 498 140.00 118.79 60.24
CA LEU A 498 139.76 120.27 60.35
C LEU A 498 138.19 120.43 60.29
N ALA A 499 137.49 121.40 60.91
CA ALA A 499 137.31 122.85 60.65
C ALA A 499 136.57 123.22 59.32
N PRO A 500 135.73 124.30 59.25
CA PRO A 500 135.71 125.45 60.18
C PRO A 500 134.36 126.12 60.61
N SER A 501 134.41 126.76 61.79
CA SER A 501 133.84 128.10 62.14
C SER A 501 132.34 128.31 62.51
N LEU A 502 132.15 129.44 63.25
CA LEU A 502 130.92 130.16 63.63
C LEU A 502 129.91 129.38 64.50
N MET A 503 129.75 129.63 65.81
CA MET A 503 129.92 130.84 66.66
C MET A 503 128.86 131.93 66.40
N GLU A 504 128.39 132.56 67.49
CA GLU A 504 127.60 133.82 67.53
C GLU A 504 126.12 133.85 67.07
N SER A 505 125.31 132.91 67.58
CA SER A 505 123.86 133.18 67.81
C SER A 505 123.30 132.25 68.89
N ILE A 506 123.36 132.52 70.20
CA ILE A 506 123.57 133.76 70.98
C ILE A 506 122.36 134.75 70.96
N ASN A 507 121.94 135.12 72.18
CA ASN A 507 121.06 136.22 72.61
C ASN A 507 119.51 136.11 72.61
N MET A 508 118.81 135.39 71.72
CA MET A 508 117.34 135.53 71.62
C MET A 508 116.44 134.78 72.64
N LYS A 509 116.95 134.29 73.79
CA LYS A 509 116.09 133.79 74.89
C LYS A 509 116.47 134.22 76.33
N LYS A 510 117.42 135.15 76.51
CA LYS A 510 117.85 135.68 77.82
C LYS A 510 116.88 136.72 78.44
N ARG A 511 115.56 136.66 78.17
CA ARG A 511 114.70 137.85 78.33
C ARG A 511 113.22 137.66 78.75
N ARG A 512 112.76 136.48 79.21
CA ARG A 512 111.31 136.29 79.52
C ARG A 512 110.89 135.51 80.78
N LEU A 513 111.80 135.07 81.65
CA LEU A 513 111.47 134.61 83.02
C LEU A 513 112.40 135.21 84.09
N LEU A 514 112.86 136.44 83.84
CA LEU A 514 113.29 137.37 84.88
C LEU A 514 112.26 138.51 84.92
N LYS A 515 111.85 138.91 86.13
CA LYS A 515 110.89 140.01 86.45
C LYS A 515 109.40 139.77 86.18
N GLN A 516 108.75 139.00 87.07
CA GLN A 516 107.36 139.16 87.57
C GLN A 516 107.13 138.00 88.56
N SER A 517 106.72 138.16 89.83
CA SER A 517 106.29 139.34 90.61
C SER A 517 106.99 139.34 92.00
N VAL A 518 107.79 140.33 92.39
CA VAL A 518 107.44 141.62 93.05
C VAL A 518 107.54 141.58 94.59
N LYS A 519 108.24 142.59 95.13
CA LYS A 519 108.41 143.02 96.55
C LYS A 519 109.36 142.23 97.47
N SER A 520 110.18 143.04 98.16
CA SER A 520 110.79 142.92 99.51
C SER A 520 111.09 141.51 100.03
#